data_AF-A0A2V9T8R8-F1
#
_entry.id   AF-A0A2V9T8R8-F1
#
_cell.length_a   1.000
_cell.length_b   1.000
_cell.length_c   1.000
_cell.angle_alpha   90.00
_cell.angle_beta   90.00
_cell.angle_gamma   90.00
#
_symmetry.space_group_name_H-M   'P 1'
#
loop_
_entity.id
_entity.type
_entity.pdbx_description
1 polymer ?
#
loop_
_entity_poly.entity_id
_entity_poly.type
_entity_poly.pdbx_seq_one_letter_code
_entity_poly.pdbx_strand_id
1 'polypeptide(L)'
;KTYDASKLEEDTDRVRAEFQNRGYFKVVVQDPKTQIHDTGTTGFHIPLIMKGPGKAVDITIPIEEGERYRFKNNKAVPNQKALRSLFPIKDGDIVSREKIAKGLENLRKAYGELGYINFTSIPNTTFDEDKKLLLLDIDVDEGKQFFVRRIEFQGNTTTRDKVIRREIALEEGQQYNQRLWELSLLRLNQLGYFDTLKPDDPNVTDKRLDEKNGLVDLTLKVKEKGKNQIGLNGGVSGLAGAFIGISYSTNNFLGLGETLSVQASIGNLQRNLSFGFTEPYLFDRPIQAGFTVYTQKYNFNQARETAILTGQQISLPTPFLQNLQNYTQSSTGFTLSSSYALHHSFKRVGITYSLDRSSIVAVSTASQNLFNFLAFRGISGPNSLNGIITSKVLPSFSINTVDQAYAPKSGSSFFVGGEIAGLGGTVRSFRPILQYKHFIPMQK
;
A
#
# COMPACT_ATOMS: atom_id res chain seq x y z
N LYS A 1 -12.30 29.12 -10.22
CA LYS A 1 -11.95 28.45 -11.49
C LYS A 1 -11.56 29.55 -12.46
N THR A 2 -10.38 29.47 -13.06
CA THR A 2 -9.86 30.51 -13.95
C THR A 2 -9.94 30.00 -15.38
N TYR A 3 -10.38 30.84 -16.31
CA TYR A 3 -10.38 30.52 -17.74
C TYR A 3 -8.95 30.49 -18.28
N ASP A 4 -8.63 29.48 -19.10
CA ASP A 4 -7.33 29.30 -19.74
C ASP A 4 -7.56 28.88 -21.19
N ALA A 5 -7.30 29.80 -22.12
CA ALA A 5 -7.53 29.56 -23.55
C ALA A 5 -6.63 28.46 -24.12
N SER A 6 -5.45 28.22 -23.54
CA SER A 6 -4.51 27.19 -24.01
C SER A 6 -5.01 25.77 -23.79
N LYS A 7 -5.98 25.57 -22.90
CA LYS A 7 -6.58 24.27 -22.59
C LYS A 7 -7.80 23.93 -23.44
N LEU A 8 -8.33 24.90 -24.19
CA LEU A 8 -9.53 24.68 -25.01
C LEU A 8 -9.29 23.65 -26.11
N GLU A 9 -8.09 23.58 -26.67
CA GLU A 9 -7.72 22.56 -27.65
C GLU A 9 -7.68 21.17 -27.01
N GLU A 10 -7.07 21.04 -25.82
CA GLU A 10 -7.07 19.80 -25.05
C GLU A 10 -8.50 19.35 -24.69
N ASP A 11 -9.37 20.29 -24.30
CA ASP A 11 -10.78 20.03 -23.99
C ASP A 11 -11.55 19.58 -25.24
N THR A 12 -11.27 20.17 -26.41
CA THR A 12 -11.86 19.78 -27.70
C THR A 12 -11.50 18.34 -28.06
N ASP A 13 -10.24 17.95 -27.85
CA ASP A 13 -9.79 16.56 -28.04
C ASP A 13 -10.38 15.59 -27.03
N ARG A 14 -10.56 16.00 -25.77
CA ARG A 14 -11.27 15.20 -24.76
C ARG A 14 -12.73 14.95 -25.15
N VAL A 15 -13.42 15.98 -25.64
CA VAL A 15 -14.79 15.85 -26.16
C VAL A 15 -14.82 14.88 -27.35
N ARG A 16 -13.92 15.05 -28.33
CA ARG A 16 -13.79 14.13 -29.46
C ARG A 16 -13.57 12.69 -29.01
N ALA A 17 -12.66 12.47 -28.06
CA ALA A 17 -12.35 11.16 -27.51
C ALA A 17 -13.58 10.53 -26.83
N GLU A 18 -14.36 11.31 -26.08
CA GLU A 18 -15.58 10.83 -25.42
C GLU A 18 -16.66 10.40 -26.42
N PHE A 19 -16.84 11.16 -27.52
CA PHE A 19 -17.76 10.76 -28.60
C PHE A 19 -17.28 9.49 -29.31
N GLN A 20 -15.98 9.38 -29.61
CA GLN A 20 -15.38 8.17 -30.18
C GLN A 20 -15.51 6.96 -29.25
N ASN A 21 -15.45 7.16 -27.93
CA ASN A 21 -15.69 6.12 -26.94
C ASN A 21 -17.15 5.61 -26.94
N ARG A 22 -18.09 6.44 -27.40
CA ARG A 22 -19.51 6.10 -27.58
C ARG A 22 -19.86 5.58 -28.97
N GLY A 23 -18.88 5.37 -29.85
CA GLY A 23 -19.04 4.78 -31.18
C GLY A 23 -19.15 5.76 -32.34
N TYR A 24 -19.01 7.06 -32.08
CA TYR A 24 -19.04 8.13 -33.08
C TYR A 24 -17.63 8.40 -33.60
N PHE A 25 -17.13 7.55 -34.50
CA PHE A 25 -15.75 7.65 -34.99
C PHE A 25 -15.52 8.78 -35.99
N LYS A 26 -16.56 9.18 -36.72
CA LYS A 26 -16.54 10.32 -37.66
C LYS A 26 -16.97 11.66 -37.02
N VAL A 27 -16.95 11.76 -35.68
CA VAL A 27 -17.30 13.00 -34.98
C VAL A 27 -16.36 14.13 -35.39
N VAL A 28 -16.91 15.25 -35.83
CA VAL A 28 -16.18 16.47 -36.11
C VAL A 28 -16.48 17.46 -35.00
N VAL A 29 -15.48 17.73 -34.16
CA VAL A 29 -15.55 18.78 -33.14
C VAL A 29 -14.91 20.03 -33.75
N GLN A 30 -15.71 21.08 -33.92
CA GLN A 30 -15.27 22.35 -34.47
C GLN A 30 -14.57 23.20 -33.40
N ASP A 31 -13.85 24.24 -33.83
CA ASP A 31 -13.13 25.11 -32.92
C ASP A 31 -14.08 25.78 -31.89
N PRO A 32 -13.68 25.82 -30.61
CA PRO A 32 -14.48 26.39 -29.53
C PRO A 32 -14.70 27.89 -29.73
N LYS A 33 -15.96 28.34 -29.68
CA LYS A 33 -16.34 29.75 -29.74
C LYS A 33 -16.46 30.31 -28.32
N THR A 34 -15.69 31.35 -28.01
CA THR A 34 -15.66 31.98 -26.69
C THR A 34 -16.31 33.35 -26.72
N GLN A 35 -17.28 33.61 -25.83
CA GLN A 35 -17.89 34.93 -25.65
C GLN A 35 -17.63 35.42 -24.23
N ILE A 36 -16.95 36.57 -24.10
CA ILE A 36 -16.64 37.15 -22.79
C ILE A 36 -17.72 38.20 -22.47
N HIS A 37 -18.37 38.08 -21.33
CA HIS A 37 -19.31 39.08 -20.82
C HIS A 37 -18.92 39.52 -19.41
N ASP A 38 -19.14 40.80 -19.11
CA ASP A 38 -18.89 41.34 -17.78
C ASP A 38 -20.03 40.93 -16.84
N THR A 39 -19.66 40.57 -15.61
CA THR A 39 -20.56 40.09 -14.56
C THR A 39 -20.36 40.92 -13.30
N GLY A 40 -21.46 41.26 -12.61
CA GLY A 40 -21.43 42.08 -11.40
C GLY A 40 -21.86 43.53 -11.65
N THR A 41 -22.23 44.22 -10.57
CA THR A 41 -22.78 45.58 -10.63
C THR A 41 -21.65 46.61 -10.70
N THR A 42 -21.64 47.46 -11.73
CA THR A 42 -20.79 48.64 -11.80
C THR A 42 -21.35 49.72 -10.86
N GLY A 43 -20.69 49.95 -9.71
CA GLY A 43 -21.13 50.97 -8.73
C GLY A 43 -20.69 50.67 -7.29
N PHE A 44 -21.34 51.33 -6.32
CA PHE A 44 -21.06 51.20 -4.89
C PHE A 44 -21.23 49.75 -4.43
N HIS A 45 -20.15 49.14 -3.95
CA HIS A 45 -20.08 47.73 -3.60
C HIS A 45 -20.06 47.55 -2.08
N ILE A 46 -20.98 46.72 -1.56
CA ILE A 46 -20.99 46.29 -0.16
C ILE A 46 -20.34 44.90 -0.06
N PRO A 47 -19.15 44.77 0.56
CA PRO A 47 -18.49 43.48 0.72
C PRO A 47 -19.34 42.52 1.59
N LEU A 48 -19.33 41.22 1.25
CA LEU A 48 -20.12 40.08 1.79
C LEU A 48 -21.53 39.82 1.22
N ILE A 49 -22.19 40.77 0.55
CA ILE A 49 -23.57 40.56 0.03
C ILE A 49 -23.62 40.62 -1.50
N MET A 50 -22.76 41.41 -2.14
CA MET A 50 -22.72 41.57 -3.59
C MET A 50 -21.46 40.92 -4.16
N LYS A 51 -21.55 40.29 -5.34
CA LYS A 51 -20.38 39.83 -6.09
C LYS A 51 -19.77 41.04 -6.83
N GLY A 52 -18.48 41.27 -6.68
CA GLY A 52 -17.77 42.37 -7.35
C GLY A 52 -17.75 42.22 -8.89
N PRO A 53 -17.30 43.25 -9.62
CA PRO A 53 -17.16 43.16 -11.07
C PRO A 53 -16.15 42.06 -11.42
N GLY A 54 -16.56 41.15 -12.30
CA GLY A 54 -15.76 40.04 -12.81
C GLY A 54 -16.10 39.77 -14.26
N LYS A 55 -15.28 38.98 -14.95
CA LYS A 55 -15.55 38.55 -16.32
C LYS A 55 -15.99 37.10 -16.33
N ALA A 56 -17.06 36.80 -17.05
CA ALA A 56 -17.46 35.43 -17.37
C ALA A 56 -17.17 35.14 -18.85
N VAL A 57 -16.92 33.88 -19.16
CA VAL A 57 -16.63 33.41 -20.51
C VAL A 57 -17.58 32.26 -20.82
N ASP A 58 -18.42 32.43 -21.82
CA ASP A 58 -19.26 31.38 -22.38
C ASP A 58 -18.48 30.65 -23.47
N ILE A 59 -18.33 29.34 -23.31
CA ILE A 59 -17.59 28.48 -24.24
C ILE A 59 -18.62 27.61 -24.96
N THR A 60 -18.76 27.78 -26.27
CA THR A 60 -19.64 26.98 -27.12
C THR A 60 -18.79 26.12 -28.05
N ILE A 61 -18.90 24.79 -27.95
CA ILE A 61 -18.19 23.83 -28.81
C ILE A 61 -19.21 23.23 -29.78
N PRO A 62 -19.19 23.57 -31.09
CA PRO A 62 -20.06 22.94 -32.07
C PRO A 62 -19.58 21.52 -32.38
N ILE A 63 -20.51 20.55 -32.42
CA ILE A 63 -20.19 19.14 -32.62
C ILE A 63 -21.10 18.57 -33.71
N GLU A 64 -20.50 17.89 -34.68
CA GLU A 64 -21.20 17.05 -35.64
C GLU A 64 -20.91 15.58 -35.30
N GLU A 65 -21.89 14.89 -34.70
CA GLU A 65 -21.69 13.57 -34.09
C GLU A 65 -21.32 12.48 -35.12
N GLY A 66 -21.90 12.54 -36.33
CA GLY A 66 -21.80 11.47 -37.31
C GLY A 66 -22.58 10.21 -36.88
N GLU A 67 -22.37 9.10 -37.61
CA GLU A 67 -23.07 7.83 -37.41
C GLU A 67 -22.33 6.92 -36.41
N ARG A 68 -23.10 6.04 -35.73
CA ARG A 68 -22.53 5.03 -34.82
C ARG A 68 -22.14 3.77 -35.58
N TYR A 69 -20.93 3.29 -35.36
CA TYR A 69 -20.43 2.06 -35.95
C TYR A 69 -20.39 0.91 -34.93
N ARG A 70 -20.66 -0.32 -35.39
CA ARG A 70 -20.51 -1.55 -34.59
C ARG A 70 -19.25 -2.32 -34.99
N PHE A 71 -18.59 -2.94 -34.03
CA PHE A 71 -17.34 -3.66 -34.26
C PHE A 71 -17.60 -4.97 -35.03
N LYS A 72 -16.80 -5.26 -36.06
CA LYS A 72 -16.81 -6.55 -36.75
C LYS A 72 -15.40 -7.00 -37.13
N ASN A 73 -15.02 -8.16 -36.62
CA ASN A 73 -13.85 -8.95 -37.02
C ASN A 73 -12.47 -8.33 -36.70
N ASN A 74 -11.53 -9.20 -36.38
CA ASN A 74 -10.11 -8.89 -36.20
C ASN A 74 -9.32 -10.00 -36.92
N LYS A 75 -8.56 -9.64 -37.94
CA LYS A 75 -7.67 -10.56 -38.65
C LYS A 75 -6.22 -10.21 -38.30
N ALA A 76 -5.63 -11.00 -37.42
CA ALA A 76 -4.19 -11.01 -37.16
C ALA A 76 -3.79 -12.40 -36.65
N VAL A 77 -2.80 -13.03 -37.31
CA VAL A 77 -2.01 -14.24 -36.92
C VAL A 77 -2.81 -15.55 -36.65
N PRO A 78 -2.19 -16.76 -36.71
CA PRO A 78 -2.90 -18.05 -36.93
C PRO A 78 -3.74 -18.55 -35.74
N ASN A 79 -3.63 -17.95 -34.55
CA ASN A 79 -4.45 -18.31 -33.38
C ASN A 79 -5.48 -17.23 -33.02
N GLN A 80 -6.41 -17.03 -33.94
CA GLN A 80 -7.44 -15.98 -33.90
C GLN A 80 -8.29 -15.98 -32.61
N LYS A 81 -8.47 -17.14 -31.96
CA LYS A 81 -9.23 -17.26 -30.70
C LYS A 81 -8.51 -16.64 -29.49
N ALA A 82 -7.19 -16.80 -29.40
CA ALA A 82 -6.40 -16.22 -28.31
C ALA A 82 -6.32 -14.70 -28.43
N LEU A 83 -6.08 -14.18 -29.64
CA LEU A 83 -6.09 -12.74 -29.92
C LEU A 83 -7.45 -12.09 -29.63
N ARG A 84 -8.56 -12.74 -29.99
CA ARG A 84 -9.91 -12.26 -29.72
C ARG A 84 -10.16 -12.01 -28.23
N SER A 85 -9.59 -12.84 -27.35
CA SER A 85 -9.76 -12.71 -25.90
C SER A 85 -9.05 -11.50 -25.28
N LEU A 86 -8.04 -10.94 -25.96
CA LEU A 86 -7.27 -9.79 -25.50
C LEU A 86 -8.01 -8.46 -25.72
N PHE A 87 -8.97 -8.43 -26.65
CA PHE A 87 -9.78 -7.26 -26.95
C PHE A 87 -11.05 -7.24 -26.09
N PRO A 88 -11.27 -6.22 -25.24
CA PRO A 88 -12.46 -6.10 -24.40
C PRO A 88 -13.69 -5.59 -25.19
N ILE A 89 -13.84 -6.02 -26.44
CA ILE A 89 -14.95 -5.67 -27.34
C ILE A 89 -15.38 -6.92 -28.13
N LYS A 90 -16.69 -7.19 -28.16
CA LYS A 90 -17.26 -8.31 -28.92
C LYS A 90 -17.77 -7.82 -30.27
N ASP A 91 -17.90 -8.73 -31.23
CA ASP A 91 -18.57 -8.42 -32.49
C ASP A 91 -20.01 -7.99 -32.22
N GLY A 92 -20.42 -6.90 -32.86
CA GLY A 92 -21.74 -6.29 -32.69
C GLY A 92 -21.83 -5.27 -31.56
N ASP A 93 -20.83 -5.18 -30.67
CA ASP A 93 -20.76 -4.11 -29.66
C ASP A 93 -20.51 -2.76 -30.35
N ILE A 94 -20.95 -1.69 -29.68
CA ILE A 94 -20.61 -0.32 -30.07
C ILE A 94 -19.10 -0.14 -29.92
N VAL A 95 -18.47 0.38 -30.98
CA VAL A 95 -17.02 0.58 -30.98
C VAL A 95 -16.64 1.64 -29.96
N SER A 96 -15.54 1.42 -29.24
CA SER A 96 -14.95 2.41 -28.34
C SER A 96 -13.46 2.49 -28.62
N ARG A 97 -12.96 3.71 -28.82
CA ARG A 97 -11.53 3.97 -29.03
C ARG A 97 -10.69 3.47 -27.85
N GLU A 98 -11.15 3.70 -26.62
CA GLU A 98 -10.47 3.20 -25.42
C GLU A 98 -10.38 1.67 -25.39
N LYS A 99 -11.46 0.97 -25.76
CA LYS A 99 -11.44 -0.51 -25.83
C LYS A 99 -10.47 -1.03 -26.89
N ILE A 100 -10.39 -0.39 -28.05
CA ILE A 100 -9.43 -0.75 -29.11
C ILE A 100 -7.99 -0.51 -28.62
N ALA A 101 -7.72 0.67 -28.07
CA ALA A 101 -6.39 1.02 -27.54
C ALA A 101 -5.94 0.03 -26.45
N LYS A 102 -6.84 -0.32 -25.52
CA LYS A 102 -6.58 -1.31 -24.48
C LYS A 102 -6.35 -2.72 -25.04
N GLY A 103 -7.07 -3.09 -26.10
CA GLY A 103 -6.83 -4.36 -26.79
C GLY A 103 -5.45 -4.43 -27.46
N LEU A 104 -5.02 -3.35 -28.12
CA LEU A 104 -3.68 -3.24 -28.70
C LEU A 104 -2.59 -3.26 -27.61
N GLU A 105 -2.82 -2.60 -26.47
CA GLU A 105 -1.91 -2.65 -25.32
C GLU A 105 -1.82 -4.07 -24.75
N ASN A 106 -2.94 -4.76 -24.57
CA ASN A 106 -2.97 -6.15 -24.12
C ASN A 106 -2.24 -7.08 -25.09
N LEU A 107 -2.38 -6.85 -26.40
CA LEU A 107 -1.67 -7.58 -27.43
C LEU A 107 -0.15 -7.38 -27.32
N ARG A 108 0.30 -6.12 -27.23
CA ARG A 108 1.71 -5.79 -27.01
C ARG A 108 2.25 -6.44 -25.74
N LYS A 109 1.49 -6.42 -24.64
CA LYS A 109 1.89 -7.08 -23.38
C LYS A 109 2.00 -8.59 -23.53
N ALA A 110 1.05 -9.24 -24.19
CA ALA A 110 1.07 -10.69 -24.41
C ALA A 110 2.30 -11.13 -25.21
N TYR A 111 2.66 -10.41 -26.27
CA TYR A 111 3.88 -10.67 -27.02
C TYR A 111 5.14 -10.30 -26.23
N GLY A 112 5.11 -9.23 -25.43
CA GLY A 112 6.20 -8.87 -24.51
C GLY A 112 6.45 -9.91 -23.41
N GLU A 113 5.42 -10.66 -23.00
CA GLU A 113 5.57 -11.82 -22.09
C GLU A 113 6.26 -13.02 -22.75
N LEU A 114 6.16 -13.11 -24.08
CA LEU A 114 6.83 -14.11 -24.91
C LEU A 114 8.18 -13.60 -25.45
N GLY A 115 8.76 -12.54 -24.88
CA GLY A 115 10.10 -12.07 -25.22
C GLY A 115 10.24 -11.26 -26.50
N TYR A 116 9.13 -10.87 -27.13
CA TYR A 116 9.13 -10.00 -28.31
C TYR A 116 9.19 -8.52 -27.89
N ILE A 117 10.39 -7.96 -27.81
CA ILE A 117 10.59 -6.57 -27.34
C ILE A 117 10.24 -5.55 -28.42
N ASN A 118 10.54 -5.85 -29.69
CA ASN A 118 10.33 -4.97 -30.84
C ASN A 118 8.93 -5.14 -31.47
N PHE A 119 8.00 -5.78 -30.75
CA PHE A 119 6.64 -6.02 -31.23
C PHE A 119 5.95 -4.71 -31.61
N THR A 120 5.43 -4.65 -32.83
CA THR A 120 4.68 -3.51 -33.34
C THR A 120 3.36 -3.99 -33.95
N SER A 121 2.28 -3.27 -33.68
CA SER A 121 0.97 -3.52 -34.26
C SER A 121 0.40 -2.26 -34.87
N ILE A 122 -0.01 -2.32 -36.13
CA ILE A 122 -0.59 -1.18 -36.86
C ILE A 122 -2.09 -1.46 -37.06
N PRO A 123 -2.99 -0.73 -36.39
CA PRO A 123 -4.42 -0.87 -36.60
C PRO A 123 -4.87 -0.17 -37.88
N ASN A 124 -5.48 -0.94 -38.78
CA ASN A 124 -6.12 -0.46 -40.00
C ASN A 124 -7.64 -0.54 -39.82
N THR A 125 -8.29 0.62 -39.70
CA THR A 125 -9.74 0.72 -39.57
C THR A 125 -10.39 0.93 -40.94
N THR A 126 -11.31 0.04 -41.31
CA THR A 126 -12.17 0.20 -42.50
C THR A 126 -13.63 0.33 -42.08
N PHE A 127 -14.36 1.24 -42.73
CA PHE A 127 -15.76 1.52 -42.42
C PHE A 127 -16.65 0.96 -43.53
N ASP A 128 -17.63 0.15 -43.16
CA ASP A 128 -18.72 -0.29 -44.03
C ASP A 128 -19.92 0.63 -43.74
N GLU A 129 -20.16 1.60 -44.63
CA GLU A 129 -21.20 2.61 -44.46
C GLU A 129 -22.62 2.04 -44.58
N ASP A 130 -22.81 1.04 -45.45
CA ASP A 130 -24.11 0.40 -45.68
C ASP A 130 -24.59 -0.35 -44.45
N LYS A 131 -23.68 -1.04 -43.76
CA LYS A 131 -24.01 -1.85 -42.57
C LYS A 131 -23.70 -1.13 -41.27
N LYS A 132 -23.14 0.08 -41.32
CA LYS A 132 -22.65 0.84 -40.16
C LYS A 132 -21.70 0.00 -39.29
N LEU A 133 -20.75 -0.68 -39.93
CA LEU A 133 -19.75 -1.54 -39.27
C LEU A 133 -18.36 -0.93 -39.36
N LEU A 134 -17.58 -1.09 -38.29
CA LEU A 134 -16.15 -0.82 -38.27
C LEU A 134 -15.42 -2.16 -38.26
N LEU A 135 -14.62 -2.38 -39.29
CA LEU A 135 -13.70 -3.50 -39.44
C LEU A 135 -12.32 -3.04 -38.98
N LEU A 136 -11.72 -3.80 -38.07
CA LEU A 136 -10.38 -3.51 -37.55
C LEU A 136 -9.45 -4.64 -37.98
N ASP A 137 -8.64 -4.36 -39.00
CA ASP A 137 -7.54 -5.24 -39.38
C ASP A 137 -6.28 -4.78 -38.65
N ILE A 138 -5.51 -5.69 -38.08
CA ILE A 138 -4.30 -5.34 -37.33
C ILE A 138 -3.14 -6.01 -38.02
N ASP A 139 -2.25 -5.20 -38.59
CA ASP A 139 -0.98 -5.70 -39.09
C ASP A 139 -0.03 -5.88 -37.91
N VAL A 140 0.61 -7.03 -37.82
CA VAL A 140 1.41 -7.44 -36.67
C VAL A 140 2.81 -7.81 -37.13
N ASP A 141 3.79 -7.06 -36.65
CA ASP A 141 5.20 -7.40 -36.74
C ASP A 141 5.71 -7.80 -35.36
N GLU A 142 6.02 -9.08 -35.23
CA GLU A 142 6.37 -9.70 -33.95
C GLU A 142 7.84 -9.44 -33.61
N GLY A 143 8.69 -9.26 -34.62
CA GLY A 143 10.14 -9.17 -34.46
C GLY A 143 10.78 -10.44 -33.90
N LYS A 144 11.96 -10.30 -33.30
CA LYS A 144 12.72 -11.41 -32.71
C LYS A 144 12.42 -11.59 -31.23
N GLN A 145 12.54 -12.83 -30.74
CA GLN A 145 12.55 -13.13 -29.32
C GLN A 145 13.92 -12.81 -28.71
N PHE A 146 13.91 -12.25 -27.51
CA PHE A 146 15.12 -11.88 -26.77
C PHE A 146 15.26 -12.66 -25.46
N PHE A 147 16.51 -13.03 -25.13
CA PHE A 147 16.90 -13.62 -23.86
C PHE A 147 17.73 -12.62 -23.05
N VAL A 148 17.54 -12.62 -21.73
CA VAL A 148 18.24 -11.71 -20.82
C VAL A 148 19.68 -12.17 -20.69
N ARG A 149 20.65 -11.36 -21.10
CA ARG A 149 22.08 -11.69 -20.92
C ARG A 149 22.57 -11.29 -19.54
N ARG A 150 22.27 -10.07 -19.10
CA ARG A 150 22.70 -9.51 -17.81
C ARG A 150 21.77 -8.41 -17.33
N ILE A 151 21.66 -8.28 -16.01
CA ILE A 151 20.91 -7.22 -15.34
C ILE A 151 21.89 -6.39 -14.51
N GLU A 152 22.07 -5.13 -14.91
CA GLU A 152 22.96 -4.16 -14.25
C GLU A 152 22.15 -3.14 -13.45
N PHE A 153 22.62 -2.81 -12.26
CA PHE A 153 22.05 -1.73 -11.45
C PHE A 153 23.04 -0.58 -11.35
N GLN A 154 22.54 0.66 -11.50
CA GLN A 154 23.34 1.87 -11.43
C GLN A 154 22.70 2.88 -10.47
N GLY A 155 23.52 3.64 -9.73
CA GLY A 155 23.03 4.68 -8.80
C GLY A 155 22.66 4.17 -7.40
N ASN A 156 22.80 2.87 -7.12
CA ASN A 156 22.70 2.28 -5.79
C ASN A 156 24.03 2.45 -5.01
N THR A 157 24.30 3.67 -4.57
CA THR A 157 25.55 4.00 -3.86
C THR A 157 25.58 3.46 -2.44
N THR A 158 24.44 3.45 -1.74
CA THR A 158 24.33 2.97 -0.36
C THR A 158 23.72 1.58 -0.30
N THR A 159 22.74 1.30 -1.17
CA THR A 159 21.98 0.06 -1.21
C THR A 159 22.77 -1.01 -1.94
N ARG A 160 22.94 -2.17 -1.30
CA ARG A 160 23.66 -3.28 -1.93
C ARG A 160 22.87 -3.84 -3.11
N ASP A 161 23.61 -4.23 -4.15
CA ASP A 161 23.08 -4.89 -5.36
C ASP A 161 22.09 -6.01 -5.02
N LYS A 162 22.46 -6.87 -4.07
CA LYS A 162 21.66 -8.00 -3.60
C LYS A 162 20.24 -7.61 -3.15
N VAL A 163 20.05 -6.44 -2.56
CA VAL A 163 18.74 -5.94 -2.10
C VAL A 163 17.83 -5.61 -3.28
N ILE A 164 18.41 -5.11 -4.38
CA ILE A 164 17.68 -4.83 -5.61
C ILE A 164 17.43 -6.14 -6.35
N ARG A 165 18.49 -6.95 -6.52
CA ARG A 165 18.47 -8.21 -7.26
C ARG A 165 17.43 -9.20 -6.75
N ARG A 166 17.25 -9.33 -5.43
CA ARG A 166 16.25 -10.23 -4.83
C ARG A 166 14.80 -9.86 -5.13
N GLU A 167 14.53 -8.60 -5.47
CA GLU A 167 13.18 -8.15 -5.86
C GLU A 167 12.91 -8.34 -7.36
N ILE A 168 13.96 -8.54 -8.15
CA ILE A 168 13.83 -8.81 -9.58
C ILE A 168 13.30 -10.24 -9.76
N ALA A 169 12.12 -10.36 -10.38
CA ALA A 169 11.51 -11.62 -10.73
C ALA A 169 12.12 -12.24 -12.01
N LEU A 170 12.90 -11.45 -12.74
CA LEU A 170 13.59 -11.85 -13.96
C LEU A 170 15.03 -12.32 -13.67
N GLU A 171 15.37 -13.54 -14.06
CA GLU A 171 16.71 -14.11 -13.94
C GLU A 171 17.55 -13.83 -15.21
N GLU A 172 18.87 -13.91 -15.07
CA GLU A 172 19.79 -13.85 -16.21
C GLU A 172 19.81 -15.21 -16.93
N GLY A 173 19.79 -15.21 -18.26
CA GLY A 173 19.75 -16.39 -19.11
C GLY A 173 18.35 -16.85 -19.53
N GLN A 174 17.28 -16.39 -18.86
CA GLN A 174 15.91 -16.75 -19.28
C GLN A 174 15.37 -15.82 -20.38
N GLN A 175 14.27 -16.25 -21.01
CA GLN A 175 13.55 -15.46 -21.99
C GLN A 175 13.04 -14.15 -21.37
N TYR A 176 13.20 -13.04 -22.09
CA TYR A 176 12.67 -11.76 -21.63
C TYR A 176 11.17 -11.87 -21.42
N ASN A 177 10.68 -11.35 -20.29
CA ASN A 177 9.27 -11.30 -20.01
C ASN A 177 8.92 -9.91 -19.45
N GLN A 178 8.18 -9.13 -20.23
CA GLN A 178 7.81 -7.77 -19.86
C GLN A 178 7.01 -7.72 -18.55
N ARG A 179 6.09 -8.67 -18.32
CA ARG A 179 5.28 -8.72 -17.09
C ARG A 179 6.15 -8.98 -15.85
N LEU A 180 7.14 -9.87 -15.93
CA LEU A 180 8.09 -10.10 -14.83
C LEU A 180 8.96 -8.86 -14.57
N TRP A 181 9.37 -8.14 -15.62
CA TRP A 181 10.10 -6.88 -15.50
C TRP A 181 9.26 -5.80 -14.80
N GLU A 182 8.02 -5.59 -15.25
CA GLU A 182 7.09 -4.63 -14.62
C GLU A 182 6.78 -5.00 -13.16
N LEU A 183 6.60 -6.29 -12.87
CA LEU A 183 6.43 -6.80 -11.51
C LEU A 183 7.65 -6.52 -10.63
N SER A 184 8.85 -6.63 -11.20
CA SER A 184 10.11 -6.32 -10.51
C SER A 184 10.19 -4.84 -10.12
N LEU A 185 9.86 -3.94 -11.05
CA LEU A 185 9.79 -2.50 -10.80
C LEU A 185 8.73 -2.15 -9.75
N LEU A 186 7.58 -2.83 -9.79
CA LEU A 186 6.53 -2.68 -8.78
C LEU A 186 7.03 -3.05 -7.38
N ARG A 187 7.70 -4.19 -7.23
CA ARG A 187 8.28 -4.63 -5.95
C ARG A 187 9.32 -3.65 -5.42
N LEU A 188 10.22 -3.18 -6.29
CA LEU A 188 11.20 -2.16 -5.93
C LEU A 188 10.55 -0.84 -5.49
N ASN A 189 9.48 -0.40 -6.16
CA ASN A 189 8.71 0.76 -5.74
C ASN A 189 8.04 0.56 -4.37
N GLN A 190 7.57 -0.65 -4.07
CA GLN A 190 6.97 -0.99 -2.77
C GLN A 190 7.98 -0.96 -1.62
N LEU A 191 9.28 -1.17 -1.88
CA LEU A 191 10.33 -1.00 -0.86
C LEU A 191 10.46 0.45 -0.38
N GLY A 192 10.17 1.41 -1.26
CA GLY A 192 10.28 2.84 -0.94
C GLY A 192 11.72 3.36 -0.82
N TYR A 193 12.73 2.59 -1.24
CA TYR A 193 14.15 2.98 -1.18
C TYR A 193 14.57 3.92 -2.31
N PHE A 194 13.81 3.98 -3.40
CA PHE A 194 14.17 4.70 -4.62
C PHE A 194 13.05 5.66 -5.05
N ASP A 195 13.42 6.66 -5.86
CA ASP A 195 12.46 7.43 -6.66
C ASP A 195 11.61 6.50 -7.52
N THR A 196 10.38 6.93 -7.83
CA THR A 196 9.38 6.06 -8.49
C THR A 196 9.91 5.56 -9.83
N LEU A 197 10.10 4.25 -9.95
CA LEU A 197 10.62 3.59 -11.13
C LEU A 197 9.46 3.32 -12.10
N LYS A 198 9.58 3.82 -13.33
CA LYS A 198 8.60 3.59 -14.40
C LYS A 198 9.21 2.71 -15.50
N PRO A 199 8.47 1.73 -16.06
CA PRO A 199 9.00 0.84 -17.09
C PRO A 199 9.36 1.53 -18.42
N ASP A 200 8.71 2.65 -18.72
CA ASP A 200 8.83 3.38 -19.99
C ASP A 200 9.70 4.65 -19.87
N ASP A 201 10.35 4.88 -18.72
CA ASP A 201 11.21 6.06 -18.52
C ASP A 201 12.66 5.75 -18.95
N PRO A 202 13.19 6.39 -20.01
CA PRO A 202 14.54 6.12 -20.51
C PRO A 202 15.65 6.53 -19.52
N ASN A 203 15.35 7.36 -18.53
CA ASN A 203 16.31 7.71 -17.48
C ASN A 203 16.39 6.64 -16.38
N VAL A 204 15.39 5.76 -16.30
CA VAL A 204 15.27 4.72 -15.28
C VAL A 204 15.64 3.35 -15.84
N THR A 205 15.13 3.00 -17.02
CA THR A 205 15.38 1.70 -17.64
C THR A 205 16.05 1.88 -18.99
N ASP A 206 17.18 1.22 -19.18
CA ASP A 206 17.89 1.16 -20.45
C ASP A 206 17.94 -0.30 -20.92
N LYS A 207 17.56 -0.53 -22.17
CA LYS A 207 17.46 -1.86 -22.78
C LYS A 207 18.36 -1.87 -24.01
N ARG A 208 19.51 -2.52 -23.90
CA ARG A 208 20.43 -2.66 -25.03
C ARG A 208 20.17 -4.00 -25.72
N LEU A 209 19.62 -3.91 -26.93
CA LEU A 209 19.28 -5.08 -27.75
C LEU A 209 20.47 -5.49 -28.62
N ASP A 210 20.75 -6.79 -28.63
CA ASP A 210 21.65 -7.46 -29.56
C ASP A 210 20.80 -8.33 -30.49
N GLU A 211 20.34 -7.72 -31.58
CA GLU A 211 19.42 -8.34 -32.54
C GLU A 211 20.05 -9.51 -33.31
N LYS A 212 21.39 -9.58 -33.37
CA LYS A 212 22.09 -10.66 -34.06
C LYS A 212 22.00 -11.96 -33.26
N ASN A 213 22.20 -11.86 -31.96
CA ASN A 213 22.21 -13.01 -31.06
C ASN A 213 20.87 -13.24 -30.33
N GLY A 214 19.90 -12.32 -30.47
CA GLY A 214 18.63 -12.37 -29.75
C GLY A 214 18.81 -12.18 -28.25
N LEU A 215 19.73 -11.28 -27.84
CA LEU A 215 20.06 -11.03 -26.44
C LEU A 215 19.70 -9.61 -26.03
N VAL A 216 19.33 -9.41 -24.77
CA VAL A 216 19.08 -8.09 -24.19
C VAL A 216 19.87 -7.89 -22.91
N ASP A 217 20.53 -6.74 -22.79
CA ASP A 217 21.06 -6.25 -21.53
C ASP A 217 20.07 -5.26 -20.92
N LEU A 218 19.76 -5.45 -19.64
CA LEU A 218 18.86 -4.57 -18.90
C LEU A 218 19.68 -3.79 -17.88
N THR A 219 19.66 -2.46 -17.99
CA THR A 219 20.28 -1.59 -17.01
C THR A 219 19.19 -0.80 -16.30
N LEU A 220 19.13 -0.93 -14.97
CA LEU A 220 18.23 -0.20 -14.11
C LEU A 220 19.00 0.89 -13.36
N LYS A 221 18.71 2.14 -13.71
CA LYS A 221 19.24 3.33 -13.08
C LYS A 221 18.30 3.72 -11.95
N VAL A 222 18.77 3.63 -10.72
CA VAL A 222 18.02 3.98 -9.51
C VAL A 222 18.58 5.25 -8.89
N LYS A 223 17.69 6.00 -8.25
CA LYS A 223 18.06 7.14 -7.42
C LYS A 223 17.53 6.91 -6.01
N GLU A 224 18.44 6.80 -5.06
CA GLU A 224 18.10 6.50 -3.67
C GLU A 224 17.35 7.66 -3.01
N LYS A 225 16.27 7.33 -2.31
CA LYS A 225 15.51 8.24 -1.45
C LYS A 225 16.15 8.32 -0.06
N GLY A 226 15.79 9.37 0.67
CA GLY A 226 16.09 9.46 2.09
C GLY A 226 15.52 8.27 2.85
N LYS A 227 16.39 7.40 3.38
CA LYS A 227 16.02 6.19 4.12
C LYS A 227 15.59 6.43 5.58
N ASN A 228 15.92 7.59 6.12
CA ASN A 228 15.69 7.96 7.51
C ASN A 228 14.37 8.71 7.66
N GLN A 229 13.57 8.28 8.62
CA GLN A 229 12.31 8.90 8.98
C GLN A 229 12.35 9.28 10.45
N ILE A 230 12.15 10.56 10.74
CA ILE A 230 11.98 11.06 12.10
C ILE A 230 10.52 11.49 12.21
N GLY A 231 9.80 10.89 13.14
CA GLY A 231 8.41 11.19 13.46
C GLY A 231 8.33 11.81 14.84
N LEU A 232 7.49 12.83 14.98
CA LEU A 232 7.00 13.33 16.25
C LEU A 232 5.51 12.95 16.32
N ASN A 233 5.10 12.26 17.38
CA ASN A 233 3.72 11.87 17.60
C ASN A 233 3.23 12.39 18.95
N GLY A 234 1.99 12.87 19.01
CA GLY A 234 1.39 13.34 20.25
C GLY A 234 -0.13 13.24 20.17
N GLY A 235 -0.77 13.05 21.31
CA GLY A 235 -2.22 12.88 21.34
C GLY A 235 -2.78 12.83 22.75
N VAL A 236 -4.10 12.90 22.83
CA VAL A 236 -4.88 12.69 24.05
C VAL A 236 -5.81 11.51 23.82
N SER A 237 -5.78 10.55 24.72
CA SER A 237 -6.65 9.38 24.70
C SER A 237 -7.24 9.17 26.09
N GLY A 238 -8.50 8.74 26.16
CA GLY A 238 -9.10 8.31 27.42
C GLY A 238 -8.20 7.28 28.12
N LEU A 239 -7.85 6.20 27.41
CA LEU A 239 -7.08 5.07 27.95
C LEU A 239 -5.57 5.36 28.08
N ALA A 240 -4.95 6.03 27.09
CA ALA A 240 -3.49 6.26 27.10
C ALA A 240 -3.08 7.60 27.75
N GLY A 241 -4.04 8.50 27.95
CA GLY A 241 -3.79 9.86 28.44
C GLY A 241 -3.13 10.78 27.43
N ALA A 242 -2.56 11.85 27.95
CA ALA A 242 -1.79 12.79 27.17
C ALA A 242 -0.37 12.27 27.03
N PHE A 243 0.12 12.18 25.81
CA PHE A 243 1.46 11.69 25.51
C PHE A 243 2.12 12.48 24.37
N ILE A 244 3.44 12.48 24.40
CA ILE A 244 4.30 12.94 23.33
C ILE A 244 5.38 11.88 23.10
N GLY A 245 5.75 11.65 21.86
CA GLY A 245 6.75 10.67 21.47
C GLY A 245 7.52 11.09 20.24
N ILE A 246 8.71 10.54 20.14
CA ILE A 246 9.61 10.66 19.01
C ILE A 246 9.88 9.25 18.52
N SER A 247 9.80 9.03 17.21
CA SER A 247 10.23 7.80 16.57
C SER A 247 11.27 8.09 15.52
N TYR A 248 12.34 7.32 15.51
CA TYR A 248 13.31 7.26 14.43
C TYR A 248 13.19 5.88 13.77
N SER A 249 13.07 5.84 12.45
CA SER A 249 13.09 4.61 11.68
C SER A 249 13.99 4.79 10.48
N THR A 250 14.77 3.77 10.15
CA THR A 250 15.55 3.73 8.91
C THR A 250 15.26 2.42 8.21
N ASN A 251 14.68 2.51 7.02
CA ASN A 251 14.38 1.37 6.18
C ASN A 251 15.54 1.27 5.17
N ASN A 252 16.30 0.17 5.18
CA ASN A 252 17.60 0.01 4.50
C ASN A 252 18.82 0.45 5.35
N PHE A 253 18.85 0.00 6.60
CA PHE A 253 20.01 0.15 7.48
C PHE A 253 21.26 -0.45 6.81
N LEU A 254 22.36 0.32 6.80
CA LEU A 254 23.64 -0.03 6.15
C LEU A 254 23.56 -0.54 4.69
N GLY A 255 22.45 -0.29 3.99
CA GLY A 255 22.27 -0.77 2.61
C GLY A 255 21.84 -2.24 2.48
N LEU A 256 21.45 -2.89 3.58
CA LEU A 256 21.11 -4.32 3.64
C LEU A 256 19.62 -4.63 3.48
N GLY A 257 18.77 -3.59 3.43
CA GLY A 257 17.32 -3.72 3.40
C GLY A 257 16.68 -3.98 4.77
N GLU A 258 17.48 -3.95 5.84
CA GLU A 258 17.05 -4.10 7.22
C GLU A 258 16.31 -2.83 7.69
N THR A 259 15.36 -3.00 8.61
CA THR A 259 14.70 -1.89 9.29
C THR A 259 15.20 -1.79 10.73
N LEU A 260 15.70 -0.62 11.10
CA LEU A 260 15.99 -0.27 12.50
C LEU A 260 14.98 0.79 12.95
N SER A 261 14.37 0.57 14.10
CA SER A 261 13.40 1.49 14.70
C SER A 261 13.75 1.79 16.16
N VAL A 262 13.61 3.06 16.53
CA VAL A 262 13.71 3.54 17.90
C VAL A 262 12.48 4.37 18.17
N GLN A 263 11.74 4.07 19.22
CA GLN A 263 10.58 4.85 19.60
C GLN A 263 10.62 5.13 21.09
N ALA A 264 10.56 6.42 21.44
CA ALA A 264 10.48 6.90 22.80
C ALA A 264 9.20 7.72 22.96
N SER A 265 8.35 7.36 23.90
CA SER A 265 7.16 8.12 24.26
C SER A 265 7.07 8.34 25.76
N ILE A 266 6.66 9.55 26.12
CA ILE A 266 6.44 9.98 27.50
C ILE A 266 5.03 10.53 27.57
N GLY A 267 4.23 9.98 28.47
CA GLY A 267 2.89 10.45 28.78
C GLY A 267 2.61 10.36 30.27
N ASN A 268 1.43 10.86 30.65
CA ASN A 268 1.00 10.87 32.05
C ASN A 268 0.66 9.47 32.59
N LEU A 269 0.22 8.54 31.73
CA LEU A 269 -0.05 7.15 32.11
C LEU A 269 1.01 6.17 31.66
N GLN A 270 1.60 6.39 30.48
CA GLN A 270 2.53 5.44 29.89
C GLN A 270 3.82 6.13 29.50
N ARG A 271 4.93 5.47 29.78
CA ARG A 271 6.25 5.78 29.23
C ARG A 271 6.76 4.54 28.52
N ASN A 272 7.26 4.70 27.30
CA ASN A 272 7.81 3.61 26.51
C ASN A 272 9.14 4.04 25.88
N LEU A 273 10.12 3.15 25.91
CA LEU A 273 11.30 3.21 25.08
C LEU A 273 11.47 1.84 24.44
N SER A 274 11.50 1.79 23.11
CA SER A 274 11.66 0.55 22.36
C SER A 274 12.69 0.72 21.26
N PHE A 275 13.46 -0.34 21.05
CA PHE A 275 14.39 -0.52 19.96
C PHE A 275 13.99 -1.78 19.21
N GLY A 276 13.81 -1.68 17.90
CA GLY A 276 13.46 -2.78 17.02
C GLY A 276 14.47 -2.93 15.89
N PHE A 277 14.76 -4.17 15.52
CA PHE A 277 15.50 -4.51 14.31
C PHE A 277 14.74 -5.58 13.55
N THR A 278 14.68 -5.49 12.22
CA THR A 278 13.98 -6.45 11.36
C THR A 278 14.76 -6.68 10.07
N GLU A 279 15.11 -7.95 9.83
CA GLU A 279 15.64 -8.45 8.57
C GLU A 279 14.47 -9.07 7.76
N PRO A 280 14.08 -8.49 6.61
CA PRO A 280 12.99 -9.05 5.80
C PRO A 280 13.34 -10.37 5.09
N TYR A 281 14.62 -10.61 4.78
CA TYR A 281 15.07 -11.80 4.04
C TYR A 281 16.18 -12.56 4.76
N LEU A 282 15.82 -13.31 5.80
CA LEU A 282 16.76 -14.17 6.51
C LEU A 282 17.21 -15.34 5.61
N PHE A 283 18.51 -15.56 5.49
CA PHE A 283 19.13 -16.61 4.66
C PHE A 283 18.74 -16.57 3.18
N ASP A 284 18.53 -15.38 2.61
CA ASP A 284 18.12 -15.18 1.21
C ASP A 284 16.77 -15.80 0.87
N ARG A 285 15.94 -16.00 1.89
CA ARG A 285 14.57 -16.47 1.77
C ARG A 285 13.66 -15.36 2.29
N PRO A 286 12.40 -15.27 1.82
CA PRO A 286 11.42 -14.30 2.30
C PRO A 286 10.88 -14.69 3.69
N ILE A 287 11.82 -14.93 4.62
CA ILE A 287 11.59 -15.19 6.03
C ILE A 287 11.98 -13.90 6.74
N GLN A 288 10.97 -13.18 7.23
CA GLN A 288 11.20 -12.01 8.03
C GLN A 288 11.57 -12.45 9.45
N ALA A 289 12.67 -11.94 9.97
CA ALA A 289 13.08 -12.14 11.35
C ALA A 289 13.40 -10.80 12.00
N GLY A 290 13.07 -10.65 13.28
CA GLY A 290 13.33 -9.40 13.96
C GLY A 290 13.36 -9.57 15.46
N PHE A 291 13.93 -8.59 16.13
CA PHE A 291 13.86 -8.52 17.57
C PHE A 291 13.45 -7.13 18.03
N THR A 292 12.88 -7.06 19.23
CA THR A 292 12.55 -5.80 19.88
C THR A 292 12.94 -5.88 21.33
N VAL A 293 13.67 -4.88 21.79
CA VAL A 293 13.95 -4.65 23.21
C VAL A 293 13.12 -3.45 23.62
N TYR A 294 12.41 -3.57 24.73
CA TYR A 294 11.58 -2.47 25.21
C TYR A 294 11.67 -2.34 26.72
N THR A 295 11.46 -1.11 27.19
CA THR A 295 11.13 -0.80 28.56
C THR A 295 9.88 0.06 28.57
N GLN A 296 8.92 -0.30 29.40
CA GLN A 296 7.66 0.40 29.51
C GLN A 296 7.26 0.55 30.97
N LYS A 297 6.63 1.67 31.29
CA LYS A 297 6.01 1.94 32.58
C LYS A 297 4.57 2.35 32.34
N TYR A 298 3.65 1.72 33.04
CA TYR A 298 2.22 1.97 32.95
C TYR A 298 1.64 2.23 34.35
N ASN A 299 0.88 3.31 34.48
CA ASN A 299 0.19 3.69 35.70
C ASN A 299 -1.30 3.38 35.55
N PHE A 300 -1.78 2.39 36.30
CA PHE A 300 -3.19 2.02 36.33
C PHE A 300 -3.93 2.85 37.39
N ASN A 301 -5.08 3.43 37.01
CA ASN A 301 -5.96 4.18 37.91
C ASN A 301 -7.42 3.76 37.71
N GLN A 302 -8.01 3.06 38.69
CA GLN A 302 -9.35 2.47 38.57
C GLN A 302 -10.45 3.50 38.34
N ALA A 303 -10.44 4.64 39.05
CA ALA A 303 -11.48 5.66 38.90
C ALA A 303 -11.47 6.23 37.48
N ARG A 304 -10.28 6.42 36.91
CA ARG A 304 -10.14 6.90 35.55
C ARG A 304 -10.61 5.88 34.51
N GLU A 305 -10.20 4.62 34.63
CA GLU A 305 -10.65 3.55 33.72
C GLU A 305 -12.17 3.40 33.74
N THR A 306 -12.76 3.51 34.94
CA THR A 306 -14.21 3.48 35.10
C THR A 306 -14.87 4.71 34.45
N ALA A 307 -14.30 5.91 34.64
CA ALA A 307 -14.81 7.13 34.02
C ALA A 307 -14.79 7.08 32.48
N ILE A 308 -13.81 6.41 31.89
CA ILE A 308 -13.72 6.20 30.43
C ILE A 308 -14.80 5.22 29.97
N LEU A 309 -15.00 4.12 30.71
CA LEU A 309 -16.00 3.11 30.39
C LEU A 309 -17.43 3.65 30.52
N THR A 310 -17.71 4.46 31.54
CA THR A 310 -19.05 5.02 31.81
C THR A 310 -19.31 6.36 31.12
N GLY A 311 -18.28 7.02 30.61
CA GLY A 311 -18.37 8.38 30.07
C GLY A 311 -18.65 9.46 31.12
N GLN A 312 -18.58 9.14 32.41
CA GLN A 312 -18.88 10.05 33.52
C GLN A 312 -17.64 10.35 34.35
N GLN A 313 -17.39 11.62 34.66
CA GLN A 313 -16.27 12.00 35.51
C GLN A 313 -16.51 11.57 36.96
N ILE A 314 -15.68 10.66 37.46
CA ILE A 314 -15.74 10.19 38.84
C ILE A 314 -14.82 11.07 39.69
N SER A 315 -15.41 11.96 40.50
CA SER A 315 -14.70 12.74 41.51
C SER A 315 -15.00 12.15 42.89
N LEU A 316 -13.98 11.61 43.54
CA LEU A 316 -14.11 10.96 44.85
C LEU A 316 -13.31 11.75 45.90
N PRO A 317 -13.87 11.98 47.11
CA PRO A 317 -13.12 12.57 48.21
C PRO A 317 -11.87 11.75 48.55
N THR A 318 -10.81 12.41 49.03
CA THR A 318 -9.50 11.80 49.33
C THR A 318 -9.56 10.48 50.12
N PRO A 319 -10.43 10.29 51.13
CA PRO A 319 -10.54 9.02 51.86
C PRO A 319 -10.93 7.83 50.98
N PHE A 320 -11.76 8.06 49.95
CA PHE A 320 -12.20 7.00 49.04
C PHE A 320 -11.14 6.64 47.99
N LEU A 321 -10.17 7.51 47.73
CA LEU A 321 -9.09 7.23 46.78
C LEU A 321 -8.20 6.06 47.24
N GLN A 322 -8.10 5.83 48.56
CA GLN A 322 -7.38 4.69 49.13
C GLN A 322 -8.08 3.35 48.90
N ASN A 323 -9.39 3.37 48.64
CA ASN A 323 -10.20 2.18 48.36
C ASN A 323 -10.18 1.77 46.88
N LEU A 324 -9.60 2.59 46.01
CA LEU A 324 -9.45 2.31 44.58
C LEU A 324 -8.22 1.44 44.31
N GLN A 325 -8.29 0.60 43.30
CA GLN A 325 -7.18 -0.22 42.80
C GLN A 325 -6.26 0.63 41.92
N ASN A 326 -5.19 1.16 42.50
CA ASN A 326 -4.17 1.93 41.80
C ASN A 326 -2.81 1.25 41.94
N TYR A 327 -2.13 1.01 40.82
CA TYR A 327 -0.81 0.38 40.79
C TYR A 327 0.01 0.87 39.61
N THR A 328 1.32 0.73 39.73
CA THR A 328 2.27 1.04 38.66
C THR A 328 2.98 -0.24 38.26
N GLN A 329 2.96 -0.55 36.97
CA GLN A 329 3.70 -1.67 36.39
C GLN A 329 4.89 -1.13 35.59
N SER A 330 6.08 -1.68 35.84
CA SER A 330 7.27 -1.44 35.03
C SER A 330 7.70 -2.76 34.41
N SER A 331 7.92 -2.77 33.10
CA SER A 331 8.27 -3.94 32.30
C SER A 331 9.55 -3.64 31.53
N THR A 332 10.47 -4.60 31.49
CA THR A 332 11.55 -4.62 30.52
C THR A 332 11.53 -5.97 29.85
N GLY A 333 11.53 -5.98 28.53
CA GLY A 333 11.36 -7.21 27.78
C GLY A 333 12.11 -7.24 26.47
N PHE A 334 12.21 -8.45 25.96
CA PHE A 334 12.79 -8.79 24.69
C PHE A 334 11.82 -9.68 23.93
N THR A 335 11.61 -9.39 22.65
CA THR A 335 10.84 -10.23 21.75
C THR A 335 11.71 -10.62 20.56
N LEU A 336 11.66 -11.88 20.17
CA LEU A 336 12.23 -12.40 18.94
C LEU A 336 11.09 -12.95 18.10
N SER A 337 10.94 -12.50 16.87
CA SER A 337 9.90 -12.95 15.95
C SER A 337 10.50 -13.45 14.65
N SER A 338 9.86 -14.47 14.09
CA SER A 338 10.10 -14.93 12.73
C SER A 338 8.77 -15.19 12.04
N SER A 339 8.64 -14.76 10.80
CA SER A 339 7.44 -14.99 10.00
C SER A 339 7.78 -15.27 8.54
N TYR A 340 6.98 -16.13 7.92
CA TYR A 340 7.13 -16.54 6.54
C TYR A 340 5.82 -16.27 5.79
N ALA A 341 5.93 -15.54 4.67
CA ALA A 341 4.83 -15.37 3.74
C ALA A 341 4.75 -16.58 2.81
N LEU A 342 3.62 -17.29 2.87
CA LEU A 342 3.39 -18.45 2.02
C LEU A 342 3.28 -18.00 0.56
N HIS A 343 4.06 -18.66 -0.30
CA HIS A 343 4.20 -18.34 -1.72
C HIS A 343 2.84 -18.18 -2.42
N HIS A 344 2.71 -17.11 -3.24
CA HIS A 344 1.51 -16.81 -4.04
C HIS A 344 0.20 -16.70 -3.23
N SER A 345 0.29 -16.36 -1.94
CA SER A 345 -0.87 -16.27 -1.08
C SER A 345 -0.79 -15.08 -0.13
N PHE A 346 -1.96 -14.66 0.38
CA PHE A 346 -2.08 -13.67 1.45
C PHE A 346 -1.85 -14.25 2.84
N LYS A 347 -1.35 -15.49 2.93
CA LYS A 347 -1.21 -16.25 4.17
C LYS A 347 0.18 -16.05 4.75
N ARG A 348 0.27 -15.88 6.07
CA ARG A 348 1.52 -15.80 6.83
C ARG A 348 1.49 -16.73 8.02
N VAL A 349 2.58 -17.42 8.25
CA VAL A 349 2.83 -18.22 9.46
C VAL A 349 3.97 -17.55 10.20
N GLY A 350 3.86 -17.42 11.52
CA GLY A 350 4.91 -16.83 12.33
C GLY A 350 5.00 -17.43 13.72
N ILE A 351 6.17 -17.28 14.32
CA ILE A 351 6.44 -17.64 15.70
C ILE A 351 7.12 -16.46 16.38
N THR A 352 6.63 -16.10 17.56
CA THR A 352 7.22 -15.06 18.39
C THR A 352 7.55 -15.63 19.76
N TYR A 353 8.80 -15.49 20.17
CA TYR A 353 9.22 -15.70 21.55
C TYR A 353 9.31 -14.34 22.25
N SER A 354 8.86 -14.27 23.50
CA SER A 354 9.08 -13.07 24.30
C SER A 354 9.43 -13.41 25.73
N LEU A 355 10.38 -12.66 26.26
CA LEU A 355 10.83 -12.70 27.64
C LEU A 355 10.59 -11.32 28.24
N ASP A 356 9.71 -11.23 29.24
CA ASP A 356 9.36 -10.00 29.94
C ASP A 356 9.69 -10.14 31.42
N ARG A 357 10.35 -9.12 31.99
CA ARG A 357 10.50 -8.96 33.43
C ARG A 357 9.71 -7.75 33.86
N SER A 358 8.70 -7.98 34.68
CA SER A 358 7.82 -6.94 35.20
C SER A 358 7.83 -6.85 36.72
N SER A 359 7.56 -5.66 37.22
CA SER A 359 7.38 -5.37 38.64
C SER A 359 6.16 -4.47 38.80
N ILE A 360 5.34 -4.79 39.79
CA ILE A 360 4.11 -4.11 40.14
C ILE A 360 4.31 -3.46 41.51
N VAL A 361 4.03 -2.17 41.59
CA VAL A 361 4.03 -1.39 42.82
C VAL A 361 2.60 -0.98 43.12
N ALA A 362 2.06 -1.47 44.24
CA ALA A 362 0.73 -1.11 44.73
C ALA A 362 0.77 0.29 45.35
N VAL A 363 -0.03 1.23 44.81
CA VAL A 363 -0.01 2.63 45.25
C VAL A 363 -1.05 2.90 46.34
N SER A 364 -2.21 2.25 46.28
CA SER A 364 -3.29 2.42 47.25
C SER A 364 -3.37 1.28 48.27
N THR A 365 -3.96 1.54 49.44
CA THR A 365 -4.22 0.52 50.46
C THR A 365 -5.04 -0.65 49.91
N ALA A 366 -6.05 -0.39 49.09
CA ALA A 366 -6.84 -1.44 48.45
C ALA A 366 -6.02 -2.33 47.50
N SER A 367 -5.08 -1.76 46.74
CA SER A 367 -4.14 -2.53 45.93
C SER A 367 -3.21 -3.36 46.78
N GLN A 368 -2.66 -2.79 47.85
CA GLN A 368 -1.77 -3.51 48.77
C GLN A 368 -2.50 -4.71 49.38
N ASN A 369 -3.72 -4.51 49.87
CA ASN A 369 -4.56 -5.58 50.42
C ASN A 369 -4.87 -6.66 49.36
N LEU A 370 -5.24 -6.26 48.13
CA LEU A 370 -5.52 -7.19 47.04
C LEU A 370 -4.28 -8.05 46.72
N PHE A 371 -3.13 -7.42 46.51
CA PHE A 371 -1.92 -8.13 46.14
C PHE A 371 -1.36 -8.99 47.28
N ASN A 372 -1.48 -8.54 48.54
CA ASN A 372 -1.19 -9.36 49.70
C ASN A 372 -2.09 -10.60 49.73
N PHE A 373 -3.40 -10.43 49.54
CA PHE A 373 -4.33 -11.56 49.46
C PHE A 373 -3.99 -12.53 48.33
N LEU A 374 -3.67 -12.02 47.13
CA LEU A 374 -3.27 -12.83 45.99
C LEU A 374 -1.94 -13.56 46.21
N ALA A 375 -1.03 -13.01 47.01
CA ALA A 375 0.20 -13.71 47.41
C ALA A 375 -0.11 -14.98 48.22
N PHE A 376 -1.13 -14.98 49.06
CA PHE A 376 -1.47 -16.13 49.92
C PHE A 376 -2.34 -17.21 49.25
N ARG A 377 -2.77 -17.03 47.99
CA ARG A 377 -3.61 -18.02 47.27
C ARG A 377 -2.84 -19.05 46.43
N GLY A 378 -1.53 -18.90 46.25
CA GLY A 378 -0.73 -19.80 45.42
C GLY A 378 -0.34 -21.11 46.13
N ILE A 379 -0.51 -22.25 45.45
CA ILE A 379 0.06 -23.56 45.87
C ILE A 379 1.61 -23.52 45.83
N SER A 380 2.18 -22.55 45.11
CA SER A 380 3.61 -22.41 44.81
C SER A 380 4.35 -21.38 45.68
N GLY A 381 3.72 -20.86 46.74
CA GLY A 381 4.26 -19.78 47.57
C GLY A 381 3.82 -18.38 47.14
N PRO A 382 4.35 -17.31 47.79
CA PRO A 382 3.90 -15.95 47.57
C PRO A 382 4.16 -15.48 46.13
N ASN A 383 3.12 -15.03 45.44
CA ASN A 383 3.25 -14.37 44.14
C ASN A 383 4.11 -13.10 44.29
N SER A 384 5.33 -13.11 43.75
CA SER A 384 6.21 -11.94 43.83
C SER A 384 5.65 -10.80 42.97
N LEU A 385 5.37 -9.65 43.59
CA LEU A 385 4.98 -8.45 42.83
C LEU A 385 6.17 -7.82 42.12
N ASN A 386 7.38 -8.14 42.56
CA ASN A 386 8.63 -7.70 41.95
C ASN A 386 9.28 -8.86 41.20
N GLY A 387 9.84 -8.57 40.02
CA GLY A 387 10.62 -9.54 39.26
C GLY A 387 9.79 -10.68 38.70
N ILE A 388 8.54 -10.41 38.32
CA ILE A 388 7.69 -11.35 37.59
C ILE A 388 8.35 -11.61 36.24
N ILE A 389 8.78 -12.85 35.99
CA ILE A 389 9.40 -13.24 34.73
C ILE A 389 8.36 -14.01 33.92
N THR A 390 8.01 -13.50 32.75
CA THR A 390 7.10 -14.14 31.82
C THR A 390 7.88 -14.53 30.57
N SER A 391 8.15 -15.84 30.40
CA SER A 391 8.62 -16.40 29.14
C SER A 391 7.44 -17.02 28.41
N LYS A 392 7.17 -16.54 27.19
CA LYS A 392 6.04 -16.99 26.38
C LYS A 392 6.41 -17.18 24.91
N VAL A 393 5.73 -18.12 24.27
CA VAL A 393 5.78 -18.36 22.82
C VAL A 393 4.39 -18.15 22.23
N LEU A 394 4.35 -17.55 21.04
CA LEU A 394 3.16 -17.26 20.26
C LEU A 394 3.35 -17.81 18.83
N PRO A 395 2.92 -19.04 18.54
CA PRO A 395 2.64 -19.44 17.16
C PRO A 395 1.44 -18.63 16.65
N SER A 396 1.53 -18.22 15.39
CA SER A 396 0.50 -17.40 14.74
C SER A 396 0.33 -17.79 13.28
N PHE A 397 -0.91 -17.68 12.81
CA PHE A 397 -1.30 -17.80 11.43
C PHE A 397 -2.24 -16.65 11.09
N SER A 398 -2.00 -16.00 9.96
CA SER A 398 -2.83 -14.89 9.51
C SER A 398 -3.08 -14.93 8.02
N ILE A 399 -4.26 -14.47 7.60
CA ILE A 399 -4.63 -14.24 6.22
C ILE A 399 -5.23 -12.85 6.14
N ASN A 400 -4.80 -12.03 5.21
CA ASN A 400 -5.35 -10.69 5.02
C ASN A 400 -5.55 -10.37 3.54
N THR A 401 -6.81 -10.32 3.11
CA THR A 401 -7.22 -9.98 1.74
C THR A 401 -7.97 -8.64 1.68
N VAL A 402 -7.79 -7.80 2.70
CA VAL A 402 -8.44 -6.49 2.79
C VAL A 402 -7.86 -5.57 1.71
N ASP A 403 -8.74 -4.86 1.01
CA ASP A 403 -8.40 -4.01 -0.14
C ASP A 403 -7.56 -2.78 0.21
N GLN A 404 -7.87 -2.12 1.33
CA GLN A 404 -7.19 -0.90 1.79
C GLN A 404 -6.95 -0.93 3.29
N ALA A 405 -5.76 -0.52 3.72
CA ALA A 405 -5.38 -0.56 5.14
C ALA A 405 -6.11 0.49 6.01
N TYR A 406 -6.41 1.67 5.47
CA TYR A 406 -6.98 2.79 6.25
C TYR A 406 -8.50 2.89 6.15
N ALA A 407 -9.08 2.60 4.98
CA ALA A 407 -10.53 2.67 4.72
C ALA A 407 -11.00 1.42 3.97
N PRO A 408 -10.97 0.25 4.63
CA PRO A 408 -11.32 -1.03 3.98
C PRO A 408 -12.78 -1.05 3.54
N LYS A 409 -13.03 -1.45 2.29
CA LYS A 409 -14.39 -1.55 1.72
C LYS A 409 -14.79 -2.99 1.42
N SER A 410 -13.80 -3.86 1.19
CA SER A 410 -14.01 -5.25 0.82
C SER A 410 -12.90 -6.17 1.35
N GLY A 411 -13.21 -7.47 1.43
CA GLY A 411 -12.25 -8.50 1.80
C GLY A 411 -12.40 -9.01 3.23
N SER A 412 -11.42 -9.80 3.68
CA SER A 412 -11.44 -10.43 4.99
C SER A 412 -10.06 -10.48 5.61
N SER A 413 -10.01 -10.43 6.94
CA SER A 413 -8.80 -10.64 7.72
C SER A 413 -9.09 -11.68 8.79
N PHE A 414 -8.25 -12.70 8.85
CA PHE A 414 -8.31 -13.77 9.82
C PHE A 414 -6.94 -13.90 10.50
N PHE A 415 -6.93 -13.96 11.83
CA PHE A 415 -5.75 -14.21 12.65
C PHE A 415 -6.10 -15.25 13.70
N VAL A 416 -5.22 -16.23 13.85
CA VAL A 416 -5.29 -17.24 14.91
C VAL A 416 -3.89 -17.43 15.50
N GLY A 417 -3.83 -17.53 16.81
CA GLY A 417 -2.60 -17.82 17.55
C GLY A 417 -2.90 -18.18 18.99
N GLY A 418 -1.85 -18.48 19.76
CA GLY A 418 -2.00 -18.73 21.18
C GLY A 418 -0.76 -18.31 21.95
N GLU A 419 -0.90 -17.49 22.98
CA GLU A 419 0.19 -17.19 23.90
C GLU A 419 0.31 -18.35 24.89
N ILE A 420 1.46 -19.02 24.89
CA ILE A 420 1.79 -20.11 25.82
C ILE A 420 2.92 -19.60 26.71
N ALA A 421 2.62 -19.29 27.96
CA ALA A 421 3.60 -18.89 28.97
C ALA A 421 3.91 -20.04 29.92
N GLY A 422 5.18 -20.22 30.26
CA GLY A 422 5.63 -21.28 31.17
C GLY A 422 6.79 -22.13 30.68
N LEU A 423 7.43 -21.76 29.56
CA LEU A 423 8.70 -22.33 29.10
C LEU A 423 9.91 -21.90 29.98
N GLY A 424 9.63 -21.03 30.95
CA GLY A 424 10.54 -20.48 31.96
C GLY A 424 9.85 -19.33 32.69
N GLY A 425 10.42 -18.89 33.82
CA GLY A 425 9.87 -17.78 34.62
C GLY A 425 8.79 -18.18 35.61
N THR A 426 8.16 -17.17 36.22
CA THR A 426 7.22 -17.32 37.34
C THR A 426 5.76 -17.41 36.90
N VAL A 427 5.46 -17.07 35.65
CA VAL A 427 4.09 -17.05 35.11
C VAL A 427 3.83 -18.26 34.22
N ARG A 428 2.72 -18.95 34.48
CA ARG A 428 2.19 -20.02 33.63
C ARG A 428 0.79 -19.64 33.17
N SER A 429 0.59 -19.52 31.87
CA SER A 429 -0.72 -19.16 31.31
C SER A 429 -0.86 -19.68 29.88
N PHE A 430 -2.10 -19.89 29.47
CA PHE A 430 -2.45 -20.20 28.09
C PHE A 430 -3.56 -19.25 27.65
N ARG A 431 -3.34 -18.52 26.56
CA ARG A 431 -4.30 -17.56 26.02
C ARG A 431 -4.47 -17.77 24.51
N PRO A 432 -5.54 -18.46 24.08
CA PRO A 432 -5.87 -18.53 22.66
C PRO A 432 -6.34 -17.16 22.17
N ILE A 433 -5.95 -16.80 20.95
CA ILE A 433 -6.31 -15.55 20.29
C ILE A 433 -6.90 -15.89 18.92
N LEU A 434 -8.14 -15.47 18.68
CA LEU A 434 -8.82 -15.58 17.40
C LEU A 434 -9.42 -14.23 17.04
N GLN A 435 -9.13 -13.75 15.84
CA GLN A 435 -9.68 -12.51 15.32
C GLN A 435 -10.14 -12.72 13.88
N TYR A 436 -11.40 -12.37 13.61
CA TYR A 436 -11.98 -12.37 12.27
C TYR A 436 -12.62 -11.01 11.98
N LYS A 437 -12.32 -10.47 10.81
CA LYS A 437 -12.92 -9.24 10.28
C LYS A 437 -13.35 -9.49 8.85
N HIS A 438 -14.53 -9.01 8.48
CA HIS A 438 -15.05 -9.10 7.13
C HIS A 438 -15.70 -7.78 6.74
N PHE A 439 -15.33 -7.27 5.57
CA PHE A 439 -15.84 -6.01 5.02
C PHE A 439 -16.73 -6.33 3.82
N ILE A 440 -17.98 -5.90 3.90
CA ILE A 440 -18.99 -6.06 2.86
C ILE A 440 -19.33 -4.67 2.34
N PRO A 441 -19.10 -4.38 1.04
CA PRO A 441 -19.48 -3.10 0.47
C PRO A 441 -21.01 -3.02 0.35
N MET A 442 -21.61 -1.99 0.96
CA MET A 442 -23.07 -1.79 0.96
C MET A 442 -23.58 -0.96 -0.25
N GLN A 443 -22.69 -0.36 -1.04
CA GLN A 443 -23.00 0.35 -2.29
C GLN A 443 -22.05 -0.12 -3.40
N LYS A 444 -22.60 -0.50 -4.55
CA LYS A 444 -21.87 -0.95 -5.75
C LYS A 444 -21.42 0.22 -6.60
#